data_AF-A0A914G056-F1
#
_entry.id   AF-A0A914G056-F1
#
_cell.length_a   1.000
_cell.length_b   1.000
_cell.length_c   1.000
_cell.angle_alpha   90.00
_cell.angle_beta   90.00
_cell.angle_gamma   90.00
#
_symmetry.space_group_name_H-M   'P 1'
#
loop_
_entity.id
_entity.type
_entity.pdbx_description
1 polymer ?
#
loop_
_entity_poly.entity_id
_entity_poly.type
_entity_poly.pdbx_seq_one_letter_code
_entity_poly.pdbx_strand_id
1 'polypeptide(L)'
;MTANVEAENGILISTFNGNAIMYVRPPNQTQNCIGKLMHPNPTATMFKIMQQSDPQKFLVHSISSNTPILKIEKLNNFKGKCFTILGADCVHSIKKMDNTVVGDIRPKLCCSSNTLIVQFKSTNIDAQIRAIILGIASLFAITEAYPEIGEMLSQTLQRHH
;
A
#
# COMPACT_ATOMS: atom_id res chain seq x y z
N MET A 1 -4.46 -4.75 -13.94
CA MET A 1 -4.20 -5.49 -12.69
C MET A 1 -5.46 -5.48 -11.88
N THR A 2 -5.69 -6.54 -11.13
CA THR A 2 -6.82 -6.72 -10.21
C THR A 2 -6.28 -6.94 -8.80
N ALA A 3 -7.05 -6.58 -7.80
CA ALA A 3 -6.75 -6.82 -6.39
C ALA A 3 -7.93 -7.59 -5.79
N ASN A 4 -7.69 -8.82 -5.34
CA ASN A 4 -8.72 -9.69 -4.77
C ASN A 4 -8.41 -9.92 -3.30
N VAL A 5 -9.42 -9.80 -2.45
CA VAL A 5 -9.29 -10.11 -1.03
C VAL A 5 -9.41 -11.63 -0.87
N GLU A 6 -8.36 -12.25 -0.33
CA GLU A 6 -8.30 -13.68 -0.04
C GLU A 6 -8.18 -13.86 1.47
N ALA A 7 -9.17 -14.53 2.07
CA ALA A 7 -9.10 -14.95 3.46
C ALA A 7 -7.77 -15.69 3.71
N GLU A 8 -7.17 -15.47 4.89
CA GLU A 8 -5.94 -16.15 5.32
C GLU A 8 -4.66 -15.79 4.53
N ASN A 9 -4.77 -15.11 3.39
CA ASN A 9 -3.63 -14.77 2.54
C ASN A 9 -3.39 -13.27 2.36
N GLY A 10 -4.43 -12.44 2.52
CA GLY A 10 -4.35 -10.99 2.38
C GLY A 10 -5.02 -10.51 1.08
N ILE A 11 -4.42 -9.54 0.41
CA ILE A 11 -4.88 -9.08 -0.91
C ILE A 11 -3.95 -9.62 -1.98
N LEU A 12 -4.46 -10.46 -2.87
CA LEU A 12 -3.74 -10.91 -4.05
C LEU A 12 -3.81 -9.82 -5.12
N ILE A 13 -2.65 -9.34 -5.56
CA ILE A 13 -2.55 -8.47 -6.74
C ILE A 13 -2.15 -9.33 -7.94
N SER A 14 -2.98 -9.29 -8.98
CA SER A 14 -2.80 -10.07 -10.20
C SER A 14 -2.81 -9.19 -11.45
N THR A 15 -2.23 -9.67 -12.54
CA THR A 15 -2.46 -9.09 -13.86
C THR A 15 -3.91 -9.34 -14.30
N PHE A 16 -4.39 -8.63 -15.35
CA PHE A 16 -5.76 -8.83 -15.85
C PHE A 16 -6.00 -10.25 -16.41
N ASN A 17 -4.94 -10.92 -16.83
CA ASN A 17 -4.90 -12.31 -17.27
C ASN A 17 -4.72 -13.32 -16.10
N GLY A 18 -4.81 -12.87 -14.85
CA GLY A 18 -4.86 -13.75 -13.67
C GLY A 18 -3.50 -14.16 -13.08
N ASN A 19 -2.38 -13.71 -13.65
CA ASN A 19 -1.06 -14.06 -13.10
C ASN A 19 -0.82 -13.32 -11.79
N ALA A 20 -0.54 -14.07 -10.73
CA ALA A 20 -0.23 -13.53 -9.41
C ALA A 20 1.09 -12.72 -9.44
N ILE A 21 1.03 -11.47 -8.95
CA ILE A 21 2.19 -10.57 -8.87
C ILE A 21 2.74 -10.53 -7.45
N MET A 22 1.86 -10.42 -6.45
CA MET A 22 2.24 -10.34 -5.03
C MET A 22 1.02 -10.44 -4.13
N TYR A 23 1.26 -10.76 -2.86
CA TYR A 23 0.29 -10.60 -1.79
C TYR A 23 0.58 -9.35 -0.98
N VAL A 24 -0.46 -8.62 -0.58
CA VAL A 24 -0.39 -7.52 0.38
C VAL A 24 -1.01 -7.99 1.68
N ARG A 25 -0.23 -7.95 2.77
CA ARG A 25 -0.72 -8.33 4.09
C ARG A 25 -0.80 -7.12 5.03
N PRO A 26 -1.88 -7.02 5.83
CA PRO A 26 -2.02 -6.02 6.87
C PRO A 26 -0.92 -6.18 7.94
N PRO A 27 -0.77 -5.21 8.85
CA PRO A 27 0.24 -5.27 9.91
C PRO A 27 0.12 -6.56 10.73
N ASN A 28 1.26 -7.18 11.04
CA ASN A 28 1.35 -8.21 12.07
C ASN A 28 1.84 -7.59 13.39
N GLN A 29 2.00 -8.38 14.44
CA GLN A 29 2.48 -7.95 15.78
C GLN A 29 3.91 -7.34 15.80
N THR A 30 4.50 -7.02 14.66
CA THR A 30 5.80 -6.36 14.57
C THR A 30 5.64 -4.86 14.79
N GLN A 31 6.34 -4.33 15.81
CA GLN A 31 6.32 -2.91 16.15
C GLN A 31 6.65 -2.04 14.94
N ASN A 32 5.82 -1.01 14.70
CA ASN A 32 5.93 -0.02 13.61
C ASN A 32 5.82 -0.58 12.17
N CYS A 33 5.56 -1.88 11.98
CA CYS A 33 5.30 -2.44 10.65
C CYS A 33 3.82 -2.26 10.31
N ILE A 34 3.50 -1.45 9.30
CA ILE A 34 2.11 -1.22 8.90
C ILE A 34 1.63 -2.21 7.84
N GLY A 35 2.50 -3.10 7.34
CA GLY A 35 2.13 -4.15 6.40
C GLY A 35 3.31 -4.69 5.61
N LYS A 36 3.04 -5.71 4.79
CA LYS A 36 4.05 -6.44 4.03
C LYS A 36 3.61 -6.67 2.60
N LEU A 37 4.58 -6.65 1.69
CA LEU A 37 4.42 -7.13 0.32
C LEU A 37 5.17 -8.46 0.20
N MET A 38 4.45 -9.50 -0.19
CA MET A 38 4.93 -10.88 -0.21
C MET A 38 4.97 -11.41 -1.64
N HIS A 39 5.89 -12.33 -1.88
CA HIS A 39 6.00 -13.04 -3.14
C HIS A 39 4.67 -13.78 -3.43
N PRO A 40 4.27 -13.94 -4.71
CA PRO A 40 3.03 -14.62 -5.07
C PRO A 40 3.02 -16.10 -4.67
N ASN A 41 4.19 -16.71 -4.43
CA ASN A 41 4.30 -17.90 -3.59
C ASN A 41 4.32 -17.45 -2.11
N PRO A 42 3.24 -17.65 -1.32
CA PRO A 42 2.91 -16.92 -0.10
C PRO A 42 3.84 -17.17 1.11
N THR A 43 5.02 -17.72 0.89
CA THR A 43 6.00 -18.08 1.93
C THR A 43 7.05 -16.99 2.15
N ALA A 44 7.30 -16.11 1.18
CA ALA A 44 8.41 -15.14 1.24
C ALA A 44 7.93 -13.68 1.32
N THR A 45 8.34 -12.96 2.37
CA THR A 45 8.17 -11.50 2.42
C THR A 45 9.24 -10.84 1.56
N MET A 46 8.83 -10.00 0.60
CA MET A 46 9.76 -9.23 -0.23
C MET A 46 10.04 -7.86 0.38
N PHE A 47 8.99 -7.18 0.86
CA PHE A 47 9.08 -5.84 1.40
C PHE A 47 8.28 -5.67 2.69
N LYS A 48 8.80 -4.84 3.61
CA LYS A 48 8.09 -4.38 4.81
C LYS A 48 7.89 -2.88 4.73
N ILE A 49 6.70 -2.41 5.06
CA ILE A 49 6.41 -0.98 5.16
C ILE A 49 6.45 -0.61 6.64
N MET A 50 7.43 0.21 7.01
CA MET A 50 7.71 0.60 8.39
C MET A 50 7.35 2.07 8.60
N GLN A 51 6.56 2.37 9.61
CA GLN A 51 6.30 3.73 10.06
C GLN A 51 7.53 4.28 10.79
N GLN A 52 7.88 5.54 10.52
CA GLN A 52 8.96 6.23 11.23
C GLN A 52 8.43 6.91 12.51
N SER A 53 9.31 7.55 13.27
CA SER A 53 8.92 8.34 14.44
C SER A 53 7.91 9.44 14.11
N ASP A 54 8.01 10.01 12.91
CA ASP A 54 6.97 10.87 12.35
C ASP A 54 5.86 9.98 11.76
N PRO A 55 4.62 10.02 12.29
CA PRO A 55 3.55 9.13 11.87
C PRO A 55 3.11 9.34 10.42
N GLN A 56 3.53 10.44 9.78
CA GLN A 56 3.25 10.75 8.38
C GLN A 56 4.34 10.23 7.44
N LYS A 57 5.40 9.60 7.96
CA LYS A 57 6.52 9.10 7.17
C LYS A 57 6.65 7.60 7.30
N PHE A 58 6.86 6.95 6.17
CA PHE A 58 7.04 5.51 6.09
C PHE A 58 8.23 5.16 5.19
N LEU A 59 8.84 4.01 5.45
CA LEU A 59 9.93 3.45 4.68
C LEU A 59 9.57 2.06 4.18
N VAL A 60 9.82 1.83 2.90
CA VAL A 60 9.72 0.51 2.28
C VAL A 60 11.08 -0.15 2.36
N HIS A 61 11.20 -1.19 3.18
CA HIS A 61 12.42 -1.97 3.35
C HIS A 61 12.36 -3.22 2.50
N SER A 62 13.40 -3.46 1.71
CA SER A 62 13.61 -4.75 1.06
C SER A 62 14.17 -5.76 2.06
N ILE A 63 13.58 -6.95 2.10
CA ILE A 63 14.09 -8.05 2.92
C ILE A 63 15.41 -8.60 2.37
N SER A 64 15.58 -8.61 1.04
CA SER A 64 16.77 -9.19 0.42
C SER A 64 18.03 -8.35 0.66
N SER A 65 17.91 -7.03 0.65
CA SER A 65 19.03 -6.10 0.83
C SER A 65 19.13 -5.53 2.24
N ASN A 66 18.11 -5.75 3.08
CA ASN A 66 17.98 -5.17 4.42
C ASN A 66 18.15 -3.63 4.41
N THR A 67 17.71 -2.97 3.34
CA THR A 67 17.83 -1.52 3.16
C THR A 67 16.50 -0.90 2.74
N PRO A 68 16.26 0.37 3.13
CA PRO A 68 15.13 1.13 2.61
C PRO A 68 15.35 1.45 1.13
N ILE A 69 14.31 1.22 0.32
CA ILE A 69 14.33 1.45 -1.14
C ILE A 69 13.43 2.62 -1.55
N LEU A 70 12.37 2.90 -0.77
CA LEU A 70 11.43 3.99 -1.01
C LEU A 70 11.05 4.67 0.30
N LYS A 71 10.76 5.96 0.19
CA LYS A 71 10.15 6.81 1.22
C LYS A 71 8.71 7.10 0.84
N ILE A 72 7.84 7.14 1.83
CA ILE A 72 6.44 7.53 1.66
C ILE A 72 6.17 8.67 2.62
N GLU A 73 5.57 9.74 2.13
CA GLU A 73 5.18 10.90 2.92
C GLU A 73 3.67 11.14 2.75
N LYS A 74 2.95 11.16 3.86
CA LYS A 74 1.55 11.58 3.92
C LYS A 74 1.47 13.11 3.85
N LEU A 75 0.65 13.61 2.94
CA LEU A 75 0.46 15.04 2.72
C LEU A 75 -0.82 15.51 3.42
N ASN A 76 -0.68 16.35 4.45
CA ASN A 76 -1.81 16.82 5.28
C ASN A 76 -2.70 17.90 4.63
N ASN A 77 -2.38 18.36 3.42
CA ASN A 77 -2.97 19.58 2.86
C ASN A 77 -4.17 19.36 1.93
N PHE A 78 -4.88 18.23 2.02
CA PHE A 78 -6.08 18.06 1.20
C PHE A 78 -7.28 18.82 1.81
N LYS A 79 -7.52 20.03 1.29
CA LYS A 79 -8.66 20.90 1.63
C LYS A 79 -10.05 20.25 1.45
N GLY A 80 -10.13 19.03 0.91
CA GLY A 80 -11.39 18.31 0.72
C GLY A 80 -12.06 17.85 2.03
N LYS A 81 -11.33 17.89 3.15
CA LYS A 81 -11.88 17.66 4.50
C LYS A 81 -12.96 18.69 4.89
N CYS A 82 -12.85 19.92 4.39
CA CYS A 82 -13.79 21.01 4.71
C CYS A 82 -15.21 20.79 4.15
N PHE A 83 -15.37 19.88 3.18
CA PHE A 83 -16.67 19.62 2.56
C PHE A 83 -17.27 18.26 2.92
N THR A 84 -16.60 17.45 3.76
CA THR A 84 -17.10 16.12 4.18
C THR A 84 -17.38 15.16 3.01
N ILE A 85 -16.86 15.43 1.81
CA ILE A 85 -17.14 14.66 0.59
C ILE A 85 -16.14 13.49 0.44
N LEU A 86 -14.95 13.61 1.03
CA LEU A 86 -13.92 12.57 0.99
C LEU A 86 -13.98 11.72 2.25
N GLY A 87 -14.26 10.43 2.10
CA GLY A 87 -14.17 9.45 3.19
C GLY A 87 -12.74 9.14 3.66
N ALA A 88 -11.69 9.64 2.98
CA ALA A 88 -10.29 9.41 3.38
C ALA A 88 -9.32 10.49 2.86
N ASP A 89 -8.44 10.99 3.74
CA ASP A 89 -7.33 11.93 3.45
C ASP A 89 -6.06 11.20 2.93
N CYS A 90 -6.20 10.16 2.10
CA CYS A 90 -5.06 9.34 1.69
C CYS A 90 -4.31 9.97 0.52
N VAL A 91 -3.54 11.02 0.80
CA VAL A 91 -2.59 11.59 -0.15
C VAL A 91 -1.18 11.22 0.27
N HIS A 92 -0.57 10.30 -0.47
CA HIS A 92 0.78 9.83 -0.18
C HIS A 92 1.68 10.10 -1.38
N SER A 93 2.80 10.76 -1.14
CA SER A 93 3.86 10.90 -2.14
C SER A 93 4.92 9.84 -1.91
N ILE A 94 5.25 9.10 -2.96
CA ILE A 94 6.22 8.00 -2.95
C ILE A 94 7.48 8.48 -3.65
N LYS A 95 8.59 8.40 -2.93
CA LYS A 95 9.90 8.90 -3.36
C LYS A 95 10.93 7.79 -3.29
N LYS A 96 11.93 7.87 -4.16
CA LYS A 96 13.19 7.14 -3.97
C LYS A 96 13.96 7.69 -2.76
N MET A 97 14.99 6.97 -2.34
CA MET A 97 15.85 7.40 -1.23
C MET A 97 16.57 8.73 -1.52
N ASP A 98 16.82 9.05 -2.79
CA ASP A 98 17.37 10.33 -3.28
C ASP A 98 16.35 11.49 -3.31
N ASN A 99 15.14 11.29 -2.79
CA ASN A 99 14.00 12.21 -2.78
C ASN A 99 13.33 12.45 -4.16
N THR A 100 13.71 11.73 -5.21
CA THR A 100 12.99 11.77 -6.49
C THR A 100 11.60 11.18 -6.35
N VAL A 101 10.55 11.96 -6.66
CA VAL A 101 9.16 11.51 -6.63
C VAL A 101 8.92 10.54 -7.79
N VAL A 102 8.47 9.33 -7.48
CA VAL A 102 8.17 8.28 -8.47
C VAL A 102 6.67 8.08 -8.65
N GLY A 103 5.87 8.36 -7.64
CA GLY A 103 4.42 8.32 -7.78
C GLY A 103 3.69 8.93 -6.61
N ASP A 104 2.40 9.18 -6.80
CA ASP A 104 1.50 9.66 -5.77
C ASP A 104 0.24 8.79 -5.72
N ILE A 105 -0.29 8.63 -4.52
CA ILE A 105 -1.59 8.02 -4.27
C ILE A 105 -2.53 9.15 -3.85
N ARG A 106 -3.71 9.24 -4.46
CA ARG A 106 -4.72 10.26 -4.10
C ARG A 106 -6.14 9.75 -4.31
N PRO A 107 -7.10 10.11 -3.45
CA PRO A 107 -8.50 9.85 -3.73
C PRO A 107 -8.98 10.74 -4.89
N LYS A 108 -9.92 10.23 -5.68
CA LYS A 108 -10.74 11.00 -6.61
C LYS A 108 -12.20 10.78 -6.28
N LEU A 109 -12.92 11.89 -6.18
CA LEU A 109 -14.38 11.90 -6.10
C LEU A 109 -14.94 11.54 -7.47
N CYS A 110 -15.65 10.42 -7.53
CA CYS A 110 -16.47 10.03 -8.67
C CYS A 110 -17.89 9.83 -8.14
N CYS A 111 -18.90 10.31 -8.87
CA CYS A 111 -20.29 10.33 -8.41
C CYS A 111 -20.88 8.94 -8.10
N SER A 112 -20.24 7.85 -8.54
CA SER A 112 -20.73 6.47 -8.42
C SER A 112 -19.82 5.55 -7.60
N SER A 113 -18.62 5.99 -7.22
CA SER A 113 -17.65 5.11 -6.54
C SER A 113 -16.50 5.89 -5.88
N ASN A 114 -16.02 5.38 -4.74
CA ASN A 114 -14.75 5.82 -4.16
C ASN A 114 -13.61 5.32 -5.04
N THR A 115 -12.84 6.25 -5.60
CA THR A 115 -11.75 5.92 -6.54
C THR A 115 -10.42 6.32 -5.92
N LEU A 116 -9.47 5.39 -5.82
CA LEU A 116 -8.08 5.70 -5.49
C LEU A 116 -7.25 5.78 -6.78
N ILE A 117 -6.57 6.89 -6.99
CA ILE A 117 -5.68 7.10 -8.13
C ILE A 117 -4.25 6.86 -7.71
N VAL A 118 -3.59 5.97 -8.44
CA VAL A 118 -2.14 5.78 -8.39
C VAL A 118 -1.53 6.46 -9.62
N GLN A 119 -0.83 7.56 -9.41
CA GLN A 119 -0.20 8.35 -10.46
C GLN A 119 1.30 8.07 -10.48
N PHE A 120 1.82 7.61 -11.62
CA PHE A 120 3.26 7.47 -11.86
C PHE A 120 3.82 8.76 -12.47
N LYS A 121 4.96 9.25 -11.96
CA LYS A 121 5.57 10.51 -12.47
C LYS A 121 6.39 10.32 -13.74
N SER A 122 6.82 9.09 -14.04
CA SER A 122 7.54 8.74 -15.26
C SER A 122 6.96 7.46 -15.85
N THR A 123 6.97 7.37 -17.18
CA THR A 123 6.61 6.17 -17.92
C THR A 123 7.69 5.10 -17.85
N ASN A 124 8.95 5.50 -17.64
CA ASN A 124 10.12 4.63 -17.57
C ASN A 124 10.42 4.13 -16.13
N ILE A 125 9.39 4.08 -15.28
CA ILE A 125 9.54 3.48 -13.95
C ILE A 125 9.60 1.96 -14.11
N ASP A 126 10.60 1.37 -13.47
CA ASP A 126 10.80 -0.06 -13.40
C ASP A 126 9.51 -0.80 -12.98
N ALA A 127 9.23 -1.94 -13.63
CA ALA A 127 8.01 -2.71 -13.41
C ALA A 127 7.87 -3.18 -11.95
N GLN A 128 8.99 -3.49 -11.28
CA GLN A 128 9.01 -3.87 -9.87
C GLN A 128 8.58 -2.69 -8.99
N ILE A 129 9.09 -1.48 -9.25
CA ILE A 129 8.70 -0.28 -8.51
C ILE A 129 7.22 0.03 -8.71
N ARG A 130 6.68 -0.16 -9.93
CA ARG A 130 5.25 -0.01 -10.19
C ARG A 130 4.41 -1.00 -9.38
N ALA A 131 4.83 -2.27 -9.33
CA ALA A 131 4.19 -3.28 -8.50
C ALA A 131 4.23 -2.86 -7.03
N ILE A 132 5.40 -2.47 -6.50
CA ILE A 132 5.55 -2.02 -5.10
C ILE A 132 4.58 -0.85 -4.79
N ILE A 133 4.51 0.15 -5.66
CA ILE A 133 3.59 1.29 -5.50
C ILE A 133 2.12 0.84 -5.44
N LEU A 134 1.72 -0.11 -6.28
CA LEU A 134 0.36 -0.65 -6.26
C LEU A 134 0.07 -1.47 -4.99
N GLY A 135 1.08 -2.20 -4.50
CA GLY A 135 1.00 -2.92 -3.23
C GLY A 135 0.81 -1.96 -2.05
N ILE A 136 1.58 -0.88 -2.03
CA ILE A 136 1.47 0.20 -1.04
C ILE A 136 0.09 0.87 -1.11
N ALA A 137 -0.41 1.16 -2.31
CA ALA A 137 -1.73 1.75 -2.48
C ALA A 137 -2.85 0.84 -1.95
N SER A 138 -2.74 -0.46 -2.22
CA SER A 138 -3.70 -1.46 -1.72
C SER A 138 -3.62 -1.59 -0.20
N LEU A 139 -2.42 -1.52 0.37
CA LEU A 139 -2.22 -1.52 1.82
C LEU A 139 -2.89 -0.30 2.46
N PHE A 140 -2.61 0.91 1.97
CA PHE A 140 -3.23 2.13 2.50
C PHE A 140 -4.75 2.17 2.31
N ALA A 141 -5.27 1.53 1.25
CA ALA A 141 -6.70 1.40 1.09
C ALA A 141 -7.34 0.66 2.28
N ILE A 142 -6.72 -0.42 2.79
CA ILE A 142 -7.28 -1.19 3.92
C ILE A 142 -6.81 -0.71 5.29
N THR A 143 -5.72 0.08 5.39
CA THR A 143 -5.25 0.60 6.69
C THR A 143 -5.74 2.00 6.99
N GLU A 144 -6.06 2.81 5.97
CA GLU A 144 -6.48 4.20 6.15
C GLU A 144 -7.87 4.51 5.59
N ALA A 145 -8.25 3.93 4.45
CA ALA A 145 -9.54 4.24 3.82
C ALA A 145 -10.70 3.32 4.28
N TYR A 146 -10.39 2.04 4.50
CA TYR A 146 -11.35 1.00 4.91
C TYR A 146 -10.77 0.12 6.03
N PRO A 147 -10.48 0.72 7.21
CA PRO A 147 -9.85 0.01 8.32
C PRO A 147 -10.61 -1.25 8.76
N GLU A 148 -11.95 -1.26 8.64
CA GLU A 148 -12.79 -2.40 8.96
C GLU A 148 -12.46 -3.64 8.11
N ILE A 149 -12.14 -3.46 6.83
CA ILE A 149 -11.71 -4.56 5.95
C ILE A 149 -10.32 -5.05 6.40
N GLY A 150 -9.43 -4.13 6.75
CA GLY A 150 -8.09 -4.45 7.25
C GLY A 150 -8.13 -5.26 8.55
N GLU A 151 -9.01 -4.91 9.49
CA GLU A 151 -9.21 -5.64 10.74
C GLU A 151 -9.77 -7.05 10.50
N MET A 152 -10.82 -7.17 9.68
CA MET A 152 -11.37 -8.48 9.31
C MET A 152 -10.31 -9.38 8.70
N LEU A 153 -9.51 -8.86 7.77
CA LEU A 153 -8.42 -9.59 7.13
C LEU A 153 -7.35 -10.02 8.13
N SER A 154 -6.99 -9.12 9.05
CA SER A 154 -6.04 -9.41 10.14
C SER A 154 -6.53 -10.54 11.06
N GLN A 155 -7.83 -10.57 11.37
CA GLN A 155 -8.43 -11.65 12.17
C GLN A 155 -8.37 -13.00 11.44
N THR A 156 -8.62 -13.04 10.12
CA THR A 156 -8.50 -14.30 9.36
C THR A 156 -7.06 -14.83 9.38
N LEU A 157 -6.07 -13.94 9.34
CA LEU A 157 -4.65 -14.31 9.37
C LEU A 157 -4.21 -14.87 10.73
N GLN A 158 -4.82 -14.43 11.82
CA GLN A 158 -4.48 -14.89 13.18
C GLN A 158 -5.05 -16.28 13.50
N ARG A 159 -6.15 -16.68 12.86
CA ARG A 159 -6.80 -17.99 13.13
C ARG A 159 -6.01 -19.20 12.59
N HIS A 160 -5.00 -18.98 11.76
CA HIS A 160 -4.21 -20.02 11.09
C HIS A 160 -2.73 -20.06 11.53
N HIS A 161 -2.40 -19.38 12.63
CA HIS A 161 -1.12 -19.50 13.34
C HIS A 161 -1.32 -20.32 14.63
#